data_AF-A0A376FAU0-F1
#
_entry.id   AF-A0A376FAU0-F1
#
_cell.length_a   1.000
_cell.length_b   1.000
_cell.length_c   1.000
_cell.angle_alpha   90.00
_cell.angle_beta   90.00
_cell.angle_gamma   90.00
#
_symmetry.space_group_name_H-M   'P 1'
#
loop_
_entity.id
_entity.type
_entity.pdbx_description
1 polymer ?
#
loop_
_entity_poly.entity_id
_entity_poly.type
_entity_poly.pdbx_seq_one_letter_code
_entity_poly.pdbx_strand_id
1 'polypeptide(L)'
;MTYRSKVAAVYLLGFFLDLINMFIASVAFPAMAHAFNTTPSALAWVSNGYIAGLTLVIPFSSVLTRRIGPKRVILLSLFLFSAASAAAGLSGTLESLIAWRVLQGVGGGLLIPVGQALTWQQF
;
A
#
# COMPACT_ATOMS: atom_id res chain seq x y z
N MET A 1 -0.37 -11.72 25.44
CA MET A 1 -0.83 -11.78 24.02
C MET A 1 -0.18 -12.95 23.32
N THR A 2 -0.98 -13.90 22.82
CA THR A 2 -0.53 -15.01 21.97
C THR A 2 0.10 -14.46 20.69
N TYR A 3 1.13 -15.14 20.14
CA TYR A 3 1.83 -14.72 18.91
C TYR A 3 0.86 -14.38 17.76
N ARG A 4 -0.21 -15.18 17.64
CA ARG A 4 -1.33 -15.01 16.72
C ARG A 4 -1.99 -13.63 16.80
N SER A 5 -2.32 -13.18 18.02
CA SER A 5 -2.96 -11.89 18.26
C SER A 5 -2.03 -10.71 17.92
N LYS A 6 -0.71 -10.89 18.10
CA LYS A 6 0.27 -9.86 17.70
C LYS A 6 0.34 -9.72 16.18
N VAL A 7 0.39 -10.84 15.44
CA VAL A 7 0.42 -10.83 13.97
C VAL A 7 -0.89 -10.28 13.40
N ALA A 8 -2.03 -10.68 13.95
CA ALA A 8 -3.33 -10.15 13.55
C ALA A 8 -3.44 -8.64 13.78
N ALA A 9 -2.97 -8.14 14.93
CA ALA A 9 -2.99 -6.70 15.21
C ALA A 9 -2.12 -5.90 14.21
N VAL A 10 -0.90 -6.35 13.94
CA VAL A 10 -0.01 -5.70 12.97
C VAL A 10 -0.63 -5.71 11.56
N TYR A 11 -1.18 -6.86 11.16
CA TYR A 11 -1.87 -6.99 9.88
C TYR A 11 -3.08 -6.06 9.77
N LEU A 12 -3.98 -6.06 10.76
CA LEU A 12 -5.21 -5.26 10.73
C LEU A 12 -4.91 -3.75 10.76
N LEU A 13 -3.90 -3.33 11.53
CA LEU A 13 -3.45 -1.93 11.51
C LEU A 13 -2.85 -1.55 10.16
N GLY A 14 -2.03 -2.42 9.57
CA GLY A 14 -1.49 -2.21 8.22
C GLY A 14 -2.59 -2.11 7.17
N PHE A 15 -3.59 -3.00 7.24
CA PHE A 15 -4.74 -2.99 6.35
C PHE A 15 -5.61 -1.74 6.52
N PHE A 16 -5.81 -1.28 7.75
CA PHE A 16 -6.49 -0.02 8.02
C PHE A 16 -5.77 1.17 7.38
N LEU A 17 -4.44 1.23 7.50
CA LEU A 17 -3.63 2.27 6.87
C LEU A 17 -3.69 2.21 5.33
N ASP A 18 -3.72 0.99 4.77
CA ASP A 18 -3.89 0.74 3.33
C ASP A 18 -5.21 1.32 2.82
N LEU A 19 -6.31 1.05 3.53
CA LEU A 19 -7.64 1.61 3.21
C LEU A 19 -7.67 3.14 3.31
N ILE A 20 -7.05 3.73 4.34
CA ILE A 20 -6.94 5.19 4.42
C ILE A 20 -6.26 5.74 3.16
N ASN A 21 -5.14 5.16 2.74
CA ASN A 21 -4.39 5.64 1.58
C ASN A 21 -5.17 5.51 0.26
N MET A 22 -6.04 4.51 0.17
CA MET A 22 -6.92 4.31 -0.97
C MET A 22 -7.95 5.43 -1.14
N PHE A 23 -8.49 5.97 -0.02
CA PHE A 23 -9.57 6.97 -0.07
C PHE A 23 -9.15 8.42 0.20
N ILE A 24 -8.06 8.64 0.94
CA ILE A 24 -7.67 9.98 1.41
C ILE A 24 -7.38 10.96 0.27
N ALA A 25 -6.85 10.47 -0.86
CA ALA A 25 -6.55 11.34 -1.99
C ALA A 25 -7.81 11.94 -2.61
N SER A 26 -8.91 11.20 -2.67
CA SER A 26 -10.17 11.69 -3.26
C SER A 26 -10.72 12.91 -2.50
N VAL A 27 -10.47 12.99 -1.18
CA VAL A 27 -10.84 14.15 -0.36
C VAL A 27 -9.91 15.35 -0.65
N ALA A 28 -8.65 15.09 -0.97
CA ALA A 28 -7.63 16.10 -1.21
C ALA A 28 -7.52 16.55 -2.69
N PHE A 29 -8.26 15.92 -3.61
CA PHE A 29 -8.21 16.26 -5.04
C PHE A 29 -8.42 17.74 -5.36
N PRO A 30 -9.38 18.47 -4.76
CA PRO A 30 -9.52 19.90 -5.03
C PRO A 30 -8.24 20.69 -4.69
N ALA A 31 -7.63 20.41 -3.53
CA ALA A 31 -6.38 21.06 -3.12
C ALA A 31 -5.20 20.67 -4.02
N MET A 32 -5.10 19.39 -4.41
CA MET A 32 -4.08 18.90 -5.35
C MET A 32 -4.25 19.52 -6.75
N ALA A 33 -5.48 19.74 -7.21
CA ALA A 33 -5.76 20.33 -8.51
C ALA A 33 -5.23 21.76 -8.58
N HIS A 34 -5.43 22.54 -7.51
CA HIS A 34 -4.85 23.88 -7.38
C HIS A 34 -3.32 23.85 -7.26
N ALA A 35 -2.76 22.95 -6.45
CA ALA A 35 -1.32 22.87 -6.23
C ALA A 35 -0.52 22.44 -7.47
N PHE A 36 -1.04 21.48 -8.24
CA PHE A 36 -0.41 20.95 -9.44
C PHE A 36 -0.91 21.60 -10.74
N ASN A 37 -1.84 22.56 -10.65
CA ASN A 37 -2.48 23.25 -11.77
C ASN A 37 -2.96 22.25 -12.86
N THR A 38 -3.73 21.25 -12.46
CA THR A 38 -4.06 20.08 -13.28
C THR A 38 -5.56 19.74 -13.23
N THR A 39 -6.01 18.83 -14.10
CA THR A 39 -7.41 18.41 -14.18
C THR A 39 -7.72 17.29 -13.18
N PRO A 40 -8.99 17.18 -12.72
CA PRO A 40 -9.43 16.05 -11.89
C PRO A 40 -9.21 14.68 -12.54
N SER A 41 -9.29 14.61 -13.88
CA SER A 41 -9.02 13.38 -14.63
C SER A 41 -7.57 12.92 -14.50
N ALA A 42 -6.61 13.84 -14.46
CA ALA A 42 -5.21 13.51 -14.23
C ALA A 42 -4.97 13.08 -12.77
N LEU A 43 -5.64 13.70 -11.80
CA LEU A 43 -5.55 13.33 -10.39
C LEU A 43 -6.15 11.96 -10.07
N ALA A 44 -7.11 11.47 -10.85
CA ALA A 44 -7.66 10.12 -10.69
C ALA A 44 -6.55 9.03 -10.76
N TRP A 45 -5.46 9.29 -11.48
CA TRP A 45 -4.30 8.40 -11.54
C TRP A 45 -3.55 8.25 -10.23
N VAL A 46 -3.68 9.20 -9.29
CA VAL A 46 -3.10 9.08 -7.94
C VAL A 46 -3.72 7.87 -7.22
N SER A 47 -5.05 7.72 -7.30
CA SER A 47 -5.76 6.59 -6.69
C SER A 47 -5.68 5.33 -7.56
N ASN A 48 -5.84 5.45 -8.88
CA ASN A 48 -5.76 4.30 -9.78
C ASN A 48 -4.37 3.68 -9.80
N GLY A 49 -3.31 4.48 -9.74
CA GLY A 49 -1.93 3.99 -9.68
C GLY A 49 -1.67 3.16 -8.42
N TYR A 50 -2.18 3.63 -7.27
CA TYR A 50 -2.12 2.87 -6.03
C TYR A 50 -2.82 1.51 -6.15
N ILE A 51 -4.06 1.50 -6.64
CA ILE A 51 -4.84 0.27 -6.82
C ILE A 51 -4.15 -0.65 -7.83
N ALA A 52 -3.62 -0.11 -8.93
CA ALA A 52 -2.91 -0.88 -9.94
C ALA A 52 -1.66 -1.57 -9.37
N GLY A 53 -0.86 -0.87 -8.56
CA GLY A 53 0.29 -1.45 -7.86
C GLY A 53 -0.11 -2.57 -6.90
N LEU A 54 -1.19 -2.36 -6.15
CA LEU A 54 -1.77 -3.34 -5.24
C LEU A 54 -2.24 -4.60 -6.00
N THR A 55 -3.02 -4.43 -7.07
CA THR A 55 -3.50 -5.54 -7.90
C THR A 55 -2.36 -6.30 -8.56
N LEU A 56 -1.32 -5.60 -9.01
CA LEU A 56 -0.17 -6.20 -9.67
C LEU A 56 0.60 -7.16 -8.76
N VAL A 57 0.80 -6.80 -7.49
CA VAL A 57 1.66 -7.56 -6.58
C VAL A 57 0.97 -8.75 -5.91
N ILE A 58 -0.36 -8.70 -5.77
CA ILE A 58 -1.15 -9.73 -5.04
C ILE A 58 -0.87 -11.16 -5.53
N PRO A 59 -0.86 -11.47 -6.85
CA PRO A 59 -0.59 -12.83 -7.33
C PRO A 59 0.80 -13.35 -6.93
N PHE A 60 1.79 -12.45 -6.83
CA PHE A 60 3.17 -12.78 -6.48
C PHE A 60 3.37 -13.08 -4.99
N SER A 61 2.41 -12.72 -4.13
CA SER A 61 2.48 -12.94 -2.68
C SER A 61 2.78 -14.39 -2.31
N SER A 62 2.19 -15.35 -3.02
CA SER A 62 2.38 -16.79 -2.81
C SER A 62 3.82 -17.24 -3.09
N VAL A 63 4.39 -16.80 -4.21
CA VAL A 63 5.76 -17.13 -4.63
C VAL A 63 6.78 -16.46 -3.70
N LEU A 64 6.58 -15.17 -3.39
CA LEU A 64 7.47 -14.42 -2.49
C LEU A 64 7.49 -15.06 -1.10
N THR A 65 6.31 -15.40 -0.58
CA THR A 65 6.18 -16.04 0.73
C THR A 65 6.88 -17.39 0.78
N ARG A 66 6.76 -18.20 -0.29
CA ARG A 66 7.44 -19.49 -0.39
C ARG A 66 8.97 -19.36 -0.51
N ARG A 67 9.47 -18.31 -1.16
CA ARG A 67 10.92 -18.10 -1.37
C ARG A 67 11.65 -17.51 -0.18
N ILE A 68 11.11 -16.45 0.42
CA ILE A 68 11.82 -15.68 1.47
C ILE A 68 11.14 -15.74 2.84
N GLY A 69 9.99 -16.38 2.94
CA GLY A 69 9.25 -16.59 4.18
C GLY A 69 8.26 -15.46 4.50
N PRO A 70 7.09 -15.78 5.10
CA PRO A 70 5.98 -14.84 5.25
C PRO A 70 6.31 -13.64 6.15
N LYS A 71 7.08 -13.85 7.22
CA LYS A 71 7.50 -12.77 8.13
C LYS A 71 8.36 -11.72 7.43
N ARG A 72 9.30 -12.16 6.57
CA ARG A 72 10.17 -11.23 5.83
C ARG A 72 9.39 -10.46 4.77
N VAL A 73 8.44 -11.11 4.10
CA VAL A 73 7.56 -10.44 3.12
C VAL A 73 6.75 -9.33 3.78
N ILE A 74 6.12 -9.57 4.94
CA ILE A 74 5.38 -8.52 5.66
C ILE A 74 6.30 -7.35 6.03
N LEU A 75 7.50 -7.61 6.55
CA LEU A 75 8.42 -6.53 6.94
C LEU A 75 8.88 -5.70 5.73
N LEU A 76 9.20 -6.35 4.60
CA LEU A 76 9.57 -5.66 3.36
C LEU A 76 8.41 -4.83 2.81
N SER A 77 7.21 -5.39 2.84
CA SER A 77 5.97 -4.73 2.43
C SER A 77 5.69 -3.48 3.27
N LEU A 78 5.77 -3.58 4.60
CA LEU A 78 5.63 -2.43 5.51
C LEU A 78 6.69 -1.36 5.29
N PHE A 79 7.94 -1.78 5.08
CA PHE A 79 9.04 -0.85 4.82
C PHE A 79 8.83 -0.10 3.49
N LEU A 80 8.52 -0.83 2.42
CA LEU A 80 8.26 -0.24 1.09
C LEU A 80 7.06 0.71 1.14
N PHE A 81 5.97 0.29 1.79
CA PHE A 81 4.77 1.11 1.98
C PHE A 81 5.09 2.42 2.71
N SER A 82 5.84 2.34 3.81
CA SER A 82 6.19 3.51 4.63
C SER A 82 7.11 4.46 3.89
N ALA A 83 8.15 3.93 3.22
CA ALA A 83 9.08 4.73 2.43
C ALA A 83 8.39 5.42 1.24
N ALA A 84 7.55 4.70 0.50
CA ALA A 84 6.80 5.26 -0.61
C ALA A 84 5.76 6.30 -0.15
N SER A 85 5.14 6.11 1.03
CA SER A 85 4.24 7.09 1.64
C SER A 85 4.95 8.41 1.94
N ALA A 86 6.13 8.34 2.56
CA ALA A 86 6.94 9.52 2.85
C ALA A 86 7.39 10.22 1.55
N ALA A 87 7.82 9.45 0.54
CA ALA A 87 8.23 9.99 -0.74
C ALA A 87 7.06 10.63 -1.52
N ALA A 88 5.86 10.06 -1.44
CA ALA A 88 4.65 10.65 -2.01
C ALA A 88 4.31 12.00 -1.35
N GLY A 89 4.49 12.14 -0.04
CA GLY A 89 4.30 13.41 0.67
C GLY A 89 5.32 14.50 0.30
N LEU A 90 6.49 14.11 -0.21
CA LEU A 90 7.55 15.02 -0.68
C LEU A 90 7.52 15.25 -2.20
N SER A 91 6.51 14.73 -2.89
CA SER A 91 6.42 14.85 -4.36
C SER A 91 6.16 16.29 -4.80
N GLY A 92 6.97 16.76 -5.75
CA GLY A 92 6.85 18.11 -6.34
C GLY A 92 6.03 18.15 -7.64
N THR A 93 5.73 17.00 -8.23
CA THR A 93 4.98 16.90 -9.50
C THR A 93 3.95 15.78 -9.43
N LEU A 94 2.87 15.90 -10.21
CA LEU A 94 1.82 14.89 -10.29
C LEU A 94 2.37 13.52 -10.74
N GLU A 95 3.25 13.49 -11.72
CA GLU A 95 3.83 12.25 -12.25
C GLU A 95 4.66 11.53 -11.19
N SER A 96 5.48 12.27 -10.44
CA SER A 96 6.26 11.70 -9.33
C SER A 96 5.34 11.18 -8.23
N LEU A 97 4.27 11.91 -7.90
CA LEU A 97 3.25 11.45 -6.95
C LEU A 97 2.62 10.14 -7.40
N ILE A 98 2.20 10.02 -8.65
CA ILE A 98 1.60 8.80 -9.22
C ILE A 98 2.60 7.63 -9.14
N ALA A 99 3.86 7.85 -9.51
CA ALA A 99 4.90 6.82 -9.44
C ALA A 99 5.10 6.30 -8.01
N TRP A 100 5.19 7.21 -7.02
CA TRP A 100 5.28 6.83 -5.61
C TRP A 100 4.03 6.12 -5.11
N ARG A 101 2.84 6.53 -5.58
CA ARG A 101 1.58 5.84 -5.25
C ARG A 101 1.53 4.42 -5.79
N VAL A 102 2.01 4.18 -7.01
CA VAL A 102 2.13 2.82 -7.57
C VAL A 102 3.05 1.97 -6.70
N LEU A 103 4.24 2.48 -6.35
CA LEU A 103 5.18 1.77 -5.46
C LEU A 103 4.59 1.53 -4.07
N GLN A 104 3.84 2.49 -3.53
CA GLN A 104 3.15 2.36 -2.26
C GLN A 104 2.09 1.25 -2.32
N GLY A 105 1.32 1.16 -3.41
CA GLY A 105 0.36 0.09 -3.66
C GLY A 105 1.01 -1.29 -3.74
N VAL A 106 2.17 -1.40 -4.41
CA VAL A 106 2.98 -2.63 -4.42
C VAL A 106 3.42 -3.02 -3.01
N GLY A 107 3.75 -2.06 -2.16
CA GLY A 107 3.99 -2.29 -0.74
C GLY A 107 2.74 -2.82 -0.03
N GLY A 108 1.61 -2.11 -0.13
CA GLY A 108 0.37 -2.42 0.59
C GLY A 108 -0.29 -3.74 0.17
N GLY A 109 -0.26 -4.08 -1.12
CA GLY A 109 -0.94 -5.25 -1.67
C GLY A 109 -0.42 -6.60 -1.17
N LEU A 110 0.82 -6.65 -0.66
CA LEU A 110 1.37 -7.86 -0.03
C LEU A 110 0.88 -8.08 1.41
N LEU A 111 0.45 -7.02 2.12
CA LEU A 111 -0.01 -7.13 3.51
C LEU A 111 -1.26 -8.00 3.63
N ILE A 112 -2.17 -7.88 2.66
CA ILE A 112 -3.48 -8.55 2.68
C ILE A 112 -3.33 -10.08 2.61
N PRO A 113 -2.85 -10.68 1.50
CA PRO A 113 -2.80 -12.12 1.36
C PRO A 113 -1.83 -12.78 2.35
N VAL A 114 -0.69 -12.13 2.65
CA VAL A 114 0.33 -12.71 3.53
C VAL A 114 -0.09 -12.61 5.00
N GLY A 115 -0.71 -11.49 5.41
CA GLY A 115 -1.25 -11.30 6.75
C GLY A 115 -2.41 -12.26 7.05
N GLN A 116 -3.31 -12.47 6.09
CA GLN A 116 -4.39 -13.45 6.18
C GLN A 116 -3.84 -14.88 6.26
N ALA A 117 -2.90 -15.25 5.39
CA ALA A 117 -2.32 -16.60 5.40
C ALA A 117 -1.60 -16.94 6.72
N LEU A 118 -0.84 -15.99 7.27
CA LEU A 118 -0.14 -16.16 8.55
C LEU A 118 -1.07 -16.29 9.76
N THR A 119 -2.18 -15.56 9.76
CA THR A 119 -3.16 -15.65 10.83
C THR A 119 -3.98 -16.94 10.73
N TRP A 120 -4.32 -17.37 9.51
CA TRP A 120 -5.07 -18.60 9.24
C TRP A 120 -4.28 -19.88 9.55
N GLN A 121 -2.99 -19.98 9.18
CA GLN A 121 -2.14 -21.16 9.46
C GLN A 121 -1.95 -21.48 10.96
N GLN A 122 -2.36 -20.56 11.84
CA GLN A 122 -2.27 -20.77 13.28
C GLN A 122 -3.58 -21.32 13.87
N PHE A 123 -4.68 -21.38 13.09
CA PHE A 123 -5.91 -22.10 13.42
C PHE A 123 -5.78 -23.56 13.00
#